data_AF-A0A7V0MM78-F1
#
_entry.id   AF-A0A7V0MM78-F1
#
_cell.length_a   1.000
_cell.length_b   1.000
_cell.length_c   1.000
_cell.angle_alpha   90.00
_cell.angle_beta   90.00
_cell.angle_gamma   90.00
#
_symmetry.space_group_name_H-M   'P 1'
#
loop_
_entity.id
_entity.type
_entity.pdbx_description
1 polymer ?
#
loop_
_entity_poly.entity_id
_entity_poly.type
_entity_poly.pdbx_seq_one_letter_code
_entity_poly.pdbx_strand_id
1 'polypeptide(L)'
;MSVDIKMPDETVKKETVRFGEIKCVPIPAETEVEVKIDVHRNFDVGAGKGNSMVSKVKGGVVGLILDGRGRPLQLPTDEKERKRTLLKWLTALKAYPEEFLKKCGGE
;
A
#
# COMPACT_ATOMS: atom_id res chain seq x y z
N MET A 1 -5.32 -8.05 2.57
CA MET A 1 -5.05 -7.77 4.00
C MET A 1 -5.88 -6.59 4.44
N SER A 2 -6.27 -6.54 5.70
CA SER A 2 -6.87 -5.36 6.33
C SER A 2 -5.86 -4.73 7.29
N VAL A 3 -5.86 -3.40 7.35
CA VAL A 3 -4.96 -2.62 8.19
C VAL A 3 -5.79 -1.61 8.96
N ASP A 4 -5.77 -1.72 10.28
CA ASP A 4 -6.33 -0.73 11.19
C ASP A 4 -5.18 0.17 11.67
N ILE A 5 -5.30 1.47 11.43
CA ILE A 5 -4.30 2.48 11.77
C ILE A 5 -4.87 3.36 12.86
N LYS A 6 -4.32 3.26 14.05
CA LYS A 6 -4.72 4.05 15.22
C LYS A 6 -3.85 5.31 15.31
N MET A 7 -4.50 6.47 15.20
CA MET A 7 -3.89 7.78 15.29
C MET A 7 -3.67 8.22 16.75
N PRO A 8 -2.84 9.24 17.01
CA PRO A 8 -2.62 9.75 18.37
C PRO A 8 -3.87 10.34 19.05
N ASP A 9 -4.86 10.77 18.27
CA ASP A 9 -6.16 11.27 18.75
C ASP A 9 -7.18 10.14 19.00
N GLU A 10 -6.71 8.89 19.06
CA GLU A 10 -7.51 7.67 19.23
C GLU A 10 -8.45 7.35 18.06
N THR A 11 -8.43 8.12 16.97
CA THR A 11 -9.19 7.78 15.76
C THR A 11 -8.58 6.56 15.06
N VAL A 12 -9.43 5.70 14.50
CA VAL A 12 -9.01 4.49 13.78
C VAL A 12 -9.40 4.60 12.32
N LYS A 13 -8.40 4.59 11.45
CA LYS A 13 -8.58 4.49 10.00
C LYS A 13 -8.42 3.05 9.54
N LYS A 14 -9.41 2.53 8.82
CA LYS A 14 -9.40 1.17 8.29
C LYS A 14 -9.11 1.16 6.80
N GLU A 15 -8.14 0.36 6.40
CA GLU A 15 -7.77 0.15 5.01
C GLU A 15 -7.84 -1.32 4.64
N THR A 16 -8.28 -1.60 3.43
CA THR A 16 -8.16 -2.92 2.81
C THR A 16 -7.21 -2.82 1.64
N VAL A 17 -6.21 -3.70 1.60
CA VAL A 17 -5.25 -3.82 0.50
C VAL A 17 -5.42 -5.17 -0.16
N ARG A 18 -5.73 -5.16 -1.46
CA ARG A 18 -5.88 -6.36 -2.29
C ARG A 18 -4.52 -6.85 -2.76
N PHE A 19 -4.46 -8.13 -3.14
CA PHE A 19 -3.25 -8.67 -3.78
C PHE A 19 -2.96 -7.91 -5.07
N GLY A 20 -1.71 -7.50 -5.28
CA GLY A 20 -1.29 -6.68 -6.43
C GLY A 20 -1.53 -5.17 -6.26
N GLU A 21 -2.00 -4.71 -5.09
CA GLU A 21 -2.32 -3.29 -4.84
C GLU A 21 -1.21 -2.60 -4.02
N ILE A 22 -1.02 -1.30 -4.28
CA ILE A 22 -0.30 -0.39 -3.38
C ILE A 22 -1.30 0.68 -2.94
N LYS A 23 -1.29 1.02 -1.66
CA LYS A 23 -1.98 2.20 -1.13
C LYS A 23 -1.01 3.13 -0.41
N CYS A 24 -1.26 4.43 -0.51
CA CYS A 24 -0.56 5.45 0.26
C CYS A 24 -1.57 6.12 1.19
N VAL A 25 -1.42 5.91 2.49
CA VAL A 25 -2.26 6.52 3.51
C VAL A 25 -1.57 7.78 3.99
N PRO A 26 -2.21 8.97 3.89
CA PRO A 26 -1.63 10.20 4.42
C PRO A 26 -1.53 10.10 5.94
N ILE A 27 -0.30 10.01 6.45
CA ILE A 27 0.07 10.13 7.85
C ILE A 27 1.10 11.26 7.92
N PRO A 28 0.94 12.27 8.79
CA PRO A 28 1.93 13.33 8.87
C PRO A 28 3.33 12.79 9.20
N ALA A 29 4.36 13.43 8.64
CA ALA A 29 5.74 13.06 8.93
C ALA A 29 6.02 13.13 10.44
N GLU A 30 6.90 12.25 10.94
CA GLU A 30 7.26 12.13 12.36
C GLU A 30 6.11 11.76 13.32
N THR A 31 4.87 11.56 12.81
CA THR A 31 3.76 11.06 13.62
C THR A 31 3.87 9.55 13.75
N GLU A 32 3.99 9.07 14.99
CA GLU A 32 3.93 7.64 15.30
C GLU A 32 2.48 7.17 15.42
N VAL A 33 2.15 6.09 14.71
CA VAL A 33 0.83 5.45 14.73
C VAL A 33 0.99 3.97 15.03
N GLU A 34 -0.02 3.38 15.67
CA GLU A 34 -0.08 1.93 15.84
C GLU A 34 -0.84 1.33 14.66
N VAL A 35 -0.27 0.31 14.04
CA VAL A 35 -0.87 -0.42 12.93
C VAL A 35 -1.13 -1.86 13.35
N LYS A 36 -2.37 -2.30 13.16
CA LYS A 36 -2.77 -3.71 13.25
C LYS A 36 -3.05 -4.21 11.84
N ILE A 37 -2.32 -5.25 11.44
CA ILE A 37 -2.41 -5.86 10.12
C ILE A 37 -2.98 -7.26 10.27
N ASP A 38 -4.14 -7.48 9.69
CA ASP A 38 -4.79 -8.79 9.61
C ASP A 38 -4.67 -9.33 8.19
N VAL A 39 -4.17 -10.56 8.08
CA VAL A 39 -3.85 -11.21 6.81
C VAL A 39 -4.69 -12.46 6.62
N HIS A 40 -4.93 -12.81 5.35
CA HIS A 40 -5.50 -14.11 5.04
C HIS A 40 -4.41 -15.18 5.18
N ARG A 41 -4.80 -16.43 5.48
CA ARG A 41 -3.92 -17.59 5.77
C ARG A 41 -2.71 -17.80 4.83
N ASN A 42 -2.77 -17.34 3.58
CA ASN A 42 -1.70 -17.51 2.58
C ASN A 42 -0.80 -16.28 2.40
N PHE A 43 -1.01 -15.21 3.17
CA PHE A 43 -0.26 -13.96 3.04
C PHE A 43 0.69 -13.79 4.22
N ASP A 44 1.87 -13.23 3.95
CA ASP A 44 2.91 -13.01 4.95
C ASP A 44 3.38 -11.55 4.89
N VAL A 45 3.35 -10.89 6.04
CA VAL A 45 3.75 -9.49 6.22
C VAL A 45 5.08 -9.37 6.99
N GLY A 46 5.82 -10.47 7.11
CA GLY A 46 7.07 -10.57 7.87
C GLY A 46 6.91 -11.22 9.25
N ALA A 47 5.69 -11.57 9.64
CA ALA A 47 5.36 -12.26 10.90
C ALA A 47 5.13 -13.78 10.72
N GLY A 48 5.35 -14.30 9.51
CA GLY A 48 5.00 -15.67 9.12
C GLY A 48 3.62 -15.74 8.48
N LYS A 49 3.41 -16.76 7.65
CA LYS A 49 2.17 -16.93 6.86
C LYS A 49 0.93 -16.99 7.75
N GLY A 50 -0.05 -16.14 7.43
CA GLY A 50 -1.34 -16.12 8.10
C GLY A 50 -1.34 -15.45 9.48
N ASN A 51 -0.19 -14.96 9.95
CA ASN A 51 -0.09 -14.29 11.24
C ASN A 51 -0.38 -12.80 11.12
N SER A 52 -1.31 -12.33 11.94
CA SER A 52 -1.51 -10.90 12.14
C SER A 52 -0.30 -10.26 12.82
N MET A 53 -0.10 -8.96 12.60
CA MET A 53 0.99 -8.20 13.19
C MET A 53 0.46 -6.89 13.78
N VAL A 54 0.95 -6.52 14.96
CA VAL A 54 0.77 -5.18 15.52
C VAL A 54 2.15 -4.52 15.61
N SER A 55 2.28 -3.30 15.13
CA SER A 55 3.55 -2.56 15.16
C SER A 55 3.31 -1.07 15.28
N LYS A 56 4.31 -0.33 15.78
CA LYS A 56 4.32 1.13 15.74
C LYS A 56 5.19 1.58 14.58
N VAL A 57 4.66 2.48 13.77
CA VAL A 57 5.34 3.02 12.60
C VAL A 57 5.23 4.54 12.58
N LYS A 58 6.26 5.21 12.07
CA LYS A 58 6.25 6.66 11.87
C LYS A 58 5.84 6.99 10.43
N GLY A 59 5.03 8.02 10.26
CA GLY A 59 4.71 8.58 8.95
C GLY A 59 5.97 9.11 8.26
N GLY A 60 6.14 8.77 6.98
CA GLY A 60 7.18 9.36 6.13
C GLY A 60 6.69 10.62 5.41
N VAL A 61 7.52 11.17 4.52
CA VAL A 61 7.19 12.35 3.70
C VAL A 61 5.88 12.20 2.92
N VAL A 62 5.58 10.99 2.45
CA VAL A 62 4.35 10.66 1.70
C VAL A 62 3.28 9.98 2.57
N GLY A 63 3.56 9.80 3.86
CA GLY A 63 2.75 9.02 4.79
C GLY A 63 3.18 7.56 4.90
N LEU A 64 2.20 6.67 5.01
CA LEU A 64 2.38 5.23 5.18
C LEU A 64 2.03 4.49 3.89
N ILE A 65 2.99 3.75 3.34
CA ILE A 65 2.77 2.90 2.15
C ILE A 65 2.40 1.49 2.61
N LEU A 66 1.25 1.01 2.13
CA LEU A 66 0.81 -0.37 2.30
C LEU A 66 1.07 -1.13 0.98
N ASP A 67 2.06 -2.02 1.00
CA ASP A 67 2.49 -2.78 -0.18
C ASP A 67 1.90 -4.20 -0.19
N GLY A 68 0.87 -4.39 -1.01
CA GLY A 68 0.18 -5.67 -1.23
C GLY A 68 0.59 -6.38 -2.52
N ARG A 69 1.69 -5.98 -3.18
CA ARG A 69 2.07 -6.51 -4.51
C ARG A 69 2.40 -7.99 -4.54
N GLY A 70 2.65 -8.59 -3.38
CA GLY A 70 3.06 -9.98 -3.25
C GLY A 70 4.56 -10.18 -3.43
N ARG A 71 5.07 -11.27 -2.84
CA ARG A 71 6.47 -11.70 -2.96
C ARG A 71 6.51 -13.20 -3.30
N PRO A 72 7.28 -13.62 -4.32
CA PRO A 72 8.03 -12.78 -5.27
C PRO A 72 7.10 -11.87 -6.09
N LEU A 73 7.59 -10.70 -6.49
CA LEU A 73 6.81 -9.75 -7.28
C LEU A 73 6.56 -10.34 -8.67
N GLN A 74 5.30 -10.55 -9.02
CA GLN A 74 4.89 -11.03 -10.33
C GLN A 74 4.20 -9.91 -11.11
N LEU A 75 4.76 -9.58 -12.27
CA LEU A 75 4.14 -8.64 -13.21
C LEU A 75 3.39 -9.41 -14.28
N PRO A 76 2.28 -8.85 -14.81
CA PRO A 76 1.63 -9.40 -16.00
C PRO A 76 2.63 -9.56 -17.15
N THR A 77 2.49 -10.64 -17.93
CA THR A 77 3.31 -10.89 -19.12
C THR A 77 2.86 -10.05 -20.32
N ASP A 78 1.54 -9.82 -20.42
CA ASP A 78 0.98 -8.90 -21.41
C ASP A 78 1.43 -7.47 -21.12
N GLU A 79 1.92 -6.80 -22.16
CA GLU A 79 2.51 -5.48 -22.04
C GLU A 79 1.50 -4.42 -21.59
N LYS A 80 0.28 -4.46 -22.12
CA LYS A 80 -0.77 -3.48 -21.79
C LYS A 80 -1.20 -3.63 -20.35
N GLU A 81 -1.40 -4.87 -19.90
CA GLU A 81 -1.75 -5.21 -18.53
C GLU A 81 -0.65 -4.83 -17.52
N ARG A 82 0.60 -5.08 -17.89
CA ARG A 82 1.76 -4.66 -17.10
C ARG A 82 1.83 -3.15 -16.98
N LYS A 83 1.69 -2.43 -18.09
CA LYS A 83 1.70 -0.95 -18.11
C LYS A 83 0.58 -0.38 -17.24
N ARG A 84 -0.64 -0.91 -17.38
CA ARG A 84 -1.79 -0.52 -16.54
C ARG A 84 -1.53 -0.76 -15.06
N THR A 85 -0.90 -1.89 -14.72
CA THR A 85 -0.55 -2.22 -13.33
C THR A 85 0.47 -1.24 -12.75
N LEU A 86 1.53 -0.93 -13.51
CA LEU A 86 2.55 0.04 -13.10
C LEU A 86 1.96 1.45 -12.94
N LEU A 87 1.13 1.90 -13.87
CA LEU A 87 0.46 3.21 -13.78
C LEU A 87 -0.44 3.29 -12.54
N LYS A 88 -1.21 2.25 -12.22
CA LYS A 88 -2.01 2.20 -10.98
C LYS A 88 -1.15 2.40 -9.74
N TRP A 89 0.01 1.75 -9.65
CA TRP A 89 0.92 1.89 -8.53
C TRP A 89 1.55 3.29 -8.45
N LEU A 90 2.01 3.83 -9.57
CA LEU A 90 2.60 5.17 -9.63
C LEU A 90 1.59 6.26 -9.25
N THR A 91 0.35 6.13 -9.72
CA THR A 91 -0.75 7.03 -9.35
C THR A 91 -1.08 6.93 -7.87
N ALA A 92 -1.18 5.72 -7.30
CA ALA A 92 -1.46 5.52 -5.88
C ALA A 92 -0.39 6.14 -4.97
N LEU A 93 0.86 6.19 -5.44
CA LEU A 93 1.99 6.79 -4.73
C LEU A 93 2.17 8.28 -5.03
N LYS A 94 1.41 8.86 -5.98
CA LYS A 94 1.63 10.21 -6.51
C LYS A 94 3.10 10.44 -6.92
N ALA A 95 3.71 9.42 -7.52
CA ALA A 95 5.16 9.39 -7.78
C ALA A 95 5.58 10.36 -8.90
N TYR A 96 4.67 10.70 -9.81
CA TYR A 96 4.88 11.61 -10.93
C TYR A 96 3.67 12.55 -11.07
N PRO A 97 3.82 13.70 -11.74
CA PRO A 97 2.69 14.56 -12.07
C PRO A 97 1.58 13.79 -12.80
N GLU A 98 0.33 14.02 -12.43
CA GLU A 98 -0.82 13.27 -12.97
C GLU A 98 -0.93 13.40 -14.49
N GLU A 99 -0.63 14.58 -15.05
CA GLU A 99 -0.63 14.82 -16.49
C GLU A 99 0.36 13.92 -17.23
N PHE A 100 1.54 13.67 -16.64
CA PHE A 100 2.53 12.76 -17.21
C PHE A 100 2.01 11.32 -17.22
N LEU A 101 1.40 10.88 -16.11
CA LEU A 101 0.85 9.53 -15.99
C LEU A 101 -0.33 9.29 -16.95
N LYS A 102 -1.18 10.29 -17.18
CA LYS A 102 -2.29 10.24 -18.16
C LYS A 102 -1.77 10.06 -19.58
N LYS A 103 -0.78 10.87 -19.99
CA LYS A 103 -0.09 10.71 -21.29
C LYS A 103 0.52 9.33 -21.45
N CYS A 104 1.17 8.81 -20.40
CA CYS A 104 1.67 7.44 -20.41
C CYS A 104 0.54 6.41 -20.55
N GLY A 105 -0.63 6.64 -19.94
CA GLY A 105 -1.83 5.79 -20.06
C GLY A 105 -2.47 5.79 -21.45
N GLY A 106 -2.16 6.77 -22.30
CA GLY A 106 -2.80 6.97 -23.59
C GLY A 106 -4.09 7.80 -23.51
N GLU A 107 -4.27 8.55 -22.42
CA GLU A 107 -5.28 9.59 -22.25
C GLU A 107 -4.78 10.96 -22.74
#